data_AF-A0AAP0GFW5-F1
#
_entry.id   AF-A0AAP0GFW5-F1
#
_cell.length_a   1.000
_cell.length_b   1.000
_cell.length_c   1.000
_cell.angle_alpha   90.00
_cell.angle_beta   90.00
_cell.angle_gamma   90.00
#
_symmetry.space_group_name_H-M   'P 1'
#
loop_
_entity.id
_entity.type
_entity.pdbx_description
1 polymer ?
#
loop_
_entity_poly.entity_id
_entity_poly.type
_entity_poly.pdbx_seq_one_letter_code
_entity_poly.pdbx_strand_id
1 'polypeptide(L)'
;MESNSYQREREIAMYLYCPFFGRVLAFLQRVQISCDVLLPRSRSLAPLYPNEAMAFSATVFLSPKFSLPKVSPPSYLISKFRHSSFPIRCDFSSDGTVPPSPSQPPLHSSFDLRAYWTSMISQIEADLDAAIPVAYPDQIYEAMRYSVLADGAKRAAPIMCIATCELVGGDRSTSFPTACALEMIHSASLIHDDLPCMDAAPLRRAYPSNHTVFGIGLALLAGDALFPLAFRHIVGRTPNSLVPPEAVLRVIVEIARTVGSTGMAAGQMLDILPAVGNEQTDVMTVLEKKFGKMAECSAVCGGLLGGAGKVEIEALKRYGKALGVLYEVVDDILLEEKRGIWSNGQSGKMRSNASVVMALGMERAMEIVGELKEKAKNEINVFGDKYGDRVLPLYSFVDYAVERGFVVESTRKAAAAATATTTENCNSGSS
;
A
#
# COMPACT_ATOMS: atom_id res chain seq x y z
N MET A 1 -7.53 -8.61 40.56
CA MET A 1 -7.25 -7.16 40.42
C MET A 1 -6.90 -6.75 38.98
N GLU A 2 -6.65 -7.68 38.05
CA GLU A 2 -6.33 -7.35 36.63
C GLU A 2 -7.55 -7.17 35.70
N SER A 3 -8.77 -7.57 36.11
CA SER A 3 -9.97 -7.40 35.26
C SER A 3 -10.50 -5.96 35.20
N ASN A 4 -10.02 -5.08 36.10
CA ASN A 4 -10.56 -3.74 36.29
C ASN A 4 -9.79 -2.64 35.52
N SER A 5 -8.57 -2.91 35.03
CA SER A 5 -7.82 -1.96 34.18
C SER A 5 -8.31 -2.00 32.74
N TYR A 6 -8.59 -3.20 32.20
CA TYR A 6 -9.07 -3.41 30.83
C TYR A 6 -10.46 -2.79 30.57
N GLN A 7 -11.35 -2.81 31.58
CA GLN A 7 -12.66 -2.15 31.50
C GLN A 7 -12.53 -0.62 31.56
N ARG A 8 -11.62 -0.07 32.39
CA ARG A 8 -11.36 1.38 32.43
C ARG A 8 -10.74 1.91 31.14
N GLU A 9 -9.84 1.15 30.51
CA GLU A 9 -9.21 1.55 29.24
C GLU A 9 -10.24 1.58 28.09
N ARG A 10 -11.22 0.66 28.08
CA ARG A 10 -12.34 0.69 27.13
C ARG A 10 -13.28 1.88 27.33
N GLU A 11 -13.57 2.25 28.59
CA GLU A 11 -14.40 3.43 28.86
C GLU A 11 -13.69 4.72 28.45
N ILE A 12 -12.38 4.85 28.71
CA ILE A 12 -11.60 6.04 28.32
C ILE A 12 -11.55 6.21 26.79
N ALA A 13 -11.38 5.12 26.03
CA ALA A 13 -11.44 5.15 24.56
C ALA A 13 -12.83 5.59 24.05
N MET A 14 -13.92 5.16 24.70
CA MET A 14 -15.27 5.54 24.31
C MET A 14 -15.59 7.02 24.61
N TYR A 15 -15.05 7.56 25.71
CA TYR A 15 -15.25 8.96 26.12
C TYR A 15 -14.38 9.97 25.35
N LEU A 16 -13.21 9.58 24.83
CA LEU A 16 -12.34 10.48 24.05
C LEU A 16 -12.80 10.65 22.59
N TYR A 17 -13.39 9.62 21.99
CA TYR A 17 -13.75 9.63 20.56
C TYR A 17 -15.11 10.26 20.25
N CYS A 18 -16.09 10.17 21.16
CA CYS A 18 -17.46 10.64 20.92
C CYS A 18 -17.60 12.18 20.85
N PRO A 19 -16.94 13.00 21.70
CA PRO A 19 -17.08 14.46 21.66
C PRO A 19 -16.35 15.11 20.48
N PHE A 20 -15.28 14.49 19.97
CA PHE A 20 -14.47 15.02 18.88
C PHE A 20 -15.21 14.94 17.54
N PHE A 21 -15.87 13.81 17.26
CA PHE A 21 -16.70 13.63 16.07
C PHE A 21 -17.91 14.58 16.04
N GLY A 22 -18.55 14.81 17.18
CA GLY A 22 -19.67 15.76 17.29
C GLY A 22 -19.27 17.20 16.99
N ARG A 23 -18.07 17.62 17.40
CA ARG A 23 -17.56 18.98 17.12
C ARG A 23 -17.09 19.15 15.67
N VAL A 24 -16.52 18.09 15.07
CA VAL A 24 -16.16 18.08 13.64
C VAL A 24 -17.40 18.12 12.77
N LEU A 25 -18.46 17.36 13.10
CA LEU A 25 -19.75 17.46 12.38
C LEU A 25 -20.38 18.85 12.51
N ALA A 26 -20.37 19.43 13.71
CA ALA A 26 -20.90 20.77 13.94
C ALA A 26 -20.06 21.86 13.23
N PHE A 27 -18.75 21.65 13.08
CA PHE A 27 -17.88 22.52 12.30
C PHE A 27 -18.15 22.37 10.80
N LEU A 28 -18.27 21.15 10.29
CA LEU A 28 -18.59 20.89 8.87
C LEU A 28 -19.98 21.41 8.49
N GLN A 29 -20.96 21.38 9.41
CA GLN A 29 -22.26 22.04 9.22
C GLN A 29 -22.19 23.57 9.24
N ARG A 30 -21.21 24.16 9.94
CA ARG A 30 -20.98 25.62 9.95
C ARG A 30 -20.16 26.11 8.75
N VAL A 31 -19.32 25.25 8.17
CA VAL A 31 -18.50 25.51 6.97
C VAL A 31 -19.27 25.14 5.69
N GLN A 32 -20.60 25.16 5.74
CA GLN A 32 -21.44 25.04 4.56
C GLN A 32 -21.22 26.27 3.67
N ILE A 33 -20.20 26.16 2.83
CA ILE A 33 -19.90 27.02 1.69
C ILE A 33 -21.21 27.23 0.92
N SER A 34 -21.55 28.50 0.67
CA SER A 34 -22.69 28.93 -0.11
C SER A 34 -22.70 28.27 -1.50
N CYS A 35 -23.38 27.14 -1.61
CA CYS A 35 -23.77 26.55 -2.89
C CYS A 35 -24.93 27.35 -3.49
N ASP A 36 -24.65 28.54 -4.01
CA ASP A 36 -25.60 29.34 -4.82
C ASP A 36 -25.05 29.73 -6.20
N VAL A 37 -23.92 29.16 -6.62
CA VAL A 37 -23.41 29.33 -7.98
C VAL A 37 -23.14 27.94 -8.54
N LEU A 38 -24.08 27.43 -9.36
CA LEU A 38 -23.96 26.37 -10.37
C LEU A 38 -25.23 25.51 -10.38
N LEU A 39 -26.36 26.03 -10.88
CA LEU A 39 -27.38 25.27 -11.62
C LEU A 39 -28.32 26.24 -12.36
N PRO A 40 -28.56 26.08 -13.68
CA PRO A 40 -29.45 26.95 -14.44
C PRO A 40 -30.93 26.69 -14.09
N ARG A 41 -31.67 27.77 -13.85
CA ARG A 41 -33.13 27.78 -13.63
C ARG A 41 -33.87 27.08 -14.77
N SER A 42 -34.65 26.04 -14.44
CA SER A 42 -35.87 25.75 -15.21
C SER A 42 -37.02 25.21 -14.33
N ARG A 43 -38.10 26.00 -14.35
CA ARG A 43 -39.54 25.69 -14.20
C ARG A 43 -40.07 24.98 -12.93
N SER A 44 -40.62 25.82 -12.06
CA SER A 44 -42.03 25.85 -11.63
C SER A 44 -42.70 24.52 -11.20
N LEU A 45 -42.82 24.34 -9.88
CA LEU A 45 -44.05 23.86 -9.22
C LEU A 45 -44.19 24.60 -7.85
N ALA A 46 -45.42 24.94 -7.51
CA ALA A 46 -45.86 25.92 -6.52
C ALA A 46 -45.70 25.48 -5.03
N PRO A 47 -45.86 26.39 -4.04
CA PRO A 47 -45.32 26.24 -2.69
C PRO A 47 -46.27 25.51 -1.73
N LEU A 48 -45.71 24.66 -0.85
CA LEU A 48 -46.35 24.24 0.39
C LEU A 48 -45.50 24.73 1.56
N TYR A 49 -46.19 25.30 2.55
CA TYR A 49 -45.66 26.05 3.69
C TYR A 49 -44.73 25.23 4.62
N PRO A 50 -43.89 25.92 5.43
CA PRO A 50 -42.78 25.34 6.17
C PRO A 50 -43.22 24.95 7.59
N ASN A 51 -42.89 23.73 8.02
CA ASN A 51 -42.57 23.36 9.40
C ASN A 51 -42.38 21.84 9.45
N GLU A 52 -41.16 21.37 9.27
CA GLU A 52 -40.65 20.11 9.85
C GLU A 52 -39.15 20.01 9.53
N ALA A 53 -38.36 20.80 10.26
CA ALA A 53 -36.94 20.49 10.41
C ALA A 53 -36.87 19.21 11.27
N MET A 54 -36.58 18.07 10.64
CA MET A 54 -36.31 16.81 11.35
C MET A 54 -35.12 17.01 12.30
N ALA A 55 -35.42 17.17 13.58
CA ALA A 55 -34.50 16.94 14.66
C ALA A 55 -34.21 15.42 14.72
N PHE A 56 -33.07 14.98 14.20
CA PHE A 56 -32.53 13.66 14.53
C PHE A 56 -31.99 13.72 15.97
N SER A 57 -32.90 13.53 16.93
CA SER A 57 -32.58 13.33 18.34
C SER A 57 -32.02 11.91 18.53
N ALA A 58 -31.02 11.80 19.40
CA ALA A 58 -30.22 10.62 19.73
C ALA A 58 -30.99 9.50 20.48
N THR A 59 -32.19 9.16 20.03
CA THR A 59 -33.09 8.20 20.70
C THR A 59 -33.20 6.84 19.96
N VAL A 60 -32.48 6.66 18.84
CA VAL A 60 -32.52 5.40 18.07
C VAL A 60 -31.60 4.30 18.65
N PHE A 61 -30.67 4.62 19.55
CA PHE A 61 -29.70 3.64 20.08
C PHE A 61 -30.12 2.88 21.35
N LEU A 62 -31.38 3.01 21.82
CA LEU A 62 -31.86 2.35 23.05
C LEU A 62 -33.20 1.61 22.90
N SER A 63 -33.57 1.15 21.70
CA SER A 63 -34.78 0.33 21.53
C SER A 63 -34.46 -1.17 21.42
N PRO A 64 -35.01 -2.05 22.29
CA PRO A 64 -34.69 -3.48 22.34
C PRO A 64 -35.41 -4.32 21.27
N LYS A 65 -35.84 -3.74 20.15
CA LYS A 65 -36.58 -4.43 19.07
C LYS A 65 -36.12 -4.01 17.68
N PHE A 66 -34.82 -4.10 17.40
CA PHE A 66 -34.32 -4.05 16.03
C PHE A 66 -34.03 -5.48 15.54
N SER A 67 -34.86 -5.98 14.64
CA SER A 67 -34.68 -7.29 14.00
C SER A 67 -34.45 -7.09 12.51
N LEU A 68 -33.31 -7.56 12.01
CA LEU A 68 -32.97 -7.55 10.59
C LEU A 68 -33.79 -8.62 9.84
N PRO A 69 -34.27 -8.34 8.61
CA PRO A 69 -34.98 -9.32 7.80
C PRO A 69 -34.05 -10.45 7.34
N LYS A 70 -34.48 -11.70 7.53
CA LYS A 70 -33.81 -12.90 7.02
C LYS A 70 -33.95 -12.97 5.49
N VAL A 71 -32.83 -13.07 4.80
CA VAL A 71 -32.77 -13.37 3.35
C VAL A 71 -32.47 -14.85 3.19
N SER A 72 -33.36 -15.58 2.50
CA SER A 72 -33.17 -16.97 2.11
C SER A 72 -32.26 -17.06 0.87
N PRO A 73 -31.39 -18.09 0.75
CA PRO A 73 -30.51 -18.22 -0.41
C PRO A 73 -31.27 -18.77 -1.63
N PRO A 74 -30.88 -18.40 -2.87
CA PRO A 74 -31.43 -18.99 -4.07
C PRO A 74 -30.80 -20.36 -4.36
N SER A 75 -31.65 -21.29 -4.82
CA SER A 75 -31.31 -22.62 -5.29
C SER A 75 -30.70 -22.57 -6.70
N TYR A 76 -29.48 -23.10 -6.88
CA TYR A 76 -28.86 -23.26 -8.19
C TYR A 76 -29.05 -24.67 -8.74
N LEU A 77 -29.61 -24.76 -9.94
CA LEU A 77 -29.75 -25.97 -10.74
C LEU A 77 -28.43 -26.27 -11.47
N ILE A 78 -27.97 -27.53 -11.32
CA ILE A 78 -26.78 -28.10 -11.94
C ILE A 78 -27.08 -28.42 -13.41
N SER A 79 -26.37 -27.78 -14.35
CA SER A 79 -26.31 -28.23 -15.75
C SER A 79 -24.98 -28.93 -16.03
N LYS A 80 -25.07 -30.23 -16.35
CA LYS A 80 -23.98 -31.12 -16.77
C LYS A 80 -23.30 -30.59 -18.05
N PHE A 81 -21.99 -30.39 -18.03
CA PHE A 81 -21.19 -30.29 -19.26
C PHE A 81 -20.53 -31.64 -19.57
N ARG A 82 -20.75 -32.10 -20.80
CA ARG A 82 -20.19 -33.32 -21.39
C ARG A 82 -18.73 -33.11 -21.78
N HIS A 83 -17.88 -34.07 -21.44
CA HIS A 83 -16.56 -34.26 -22.03
C HIS A 83 -16.69 -34.63 -23.52
N SER A 84 -15.93 -33.95 -24.39
CA SER A 84 -15.57 -34.49 -25.70
C SER A 84 -14.05 -34.43 -25.88
N SER A 85 -13.46 -35.60 -25.86
CA SER A 85 -12.07 -35.88 -26.19
C SER A 85 -11.81 -35.68 -27.69
N PHE A 86 -10.67 -35.09 -28.05
CA PHE A 86 -10.08 -35.24 -29.38
C PHE A 86 -8.56 -35.46 -29.27
N PRO A 87 -7.96 -36.24 -30.18
CA PRO A 87 -6.65 -36.88 -29.97
C PRO A 87 -5.48 -36.01 -30.40
N ILE A 88 -4.39 -36.09 -29.64
CA ILE A 88 -3.07 -35.57 -29.97
C ILE A 88 -2.39 -36.57 -30.92
N ARG A 89 -1.94 -36.09 -32.07
CA ARG A 89 -1.14 -36.82 -33.05
C ARG A 89 0.30 -36.34 -32.95
N CYS A 90 1.19 -37.21 -32.46
CA CYS A 90 2.63 -37.03 -32.58
C CYS A 90 3.04 -37.31 -34.03
N ASP A 91 3.98 -36.54 -34.58
CA ASP A 91 5.06 -37.10 -35.39
C ASP A 91 6.19 -36.11 -35.72
N PHE A 92 7.39 -36.64 -35.51
CA PHE A 92 8.62 -36.54 -36.30
C PHE A 92 9.51 -35.28 -36.33
N SER A 93 10.75 -35.58 -35.98
CA SER A 93 12.00 -34.84 -36.04
C SER A 93 12.50 -34.64 -37.48
N SER A 94 13.19 -33.51 -37.74
CA SER A 94 14.32 -33.51 -38.65
C SER A 94 15.36 -32.46 -38.24
N ASP A 95 16.59 -32.96 -38.17
CA ASP A 95 17.84 -32.30 -37.89
C ASP A 95 18.28 -31.45 -39.10
N GLY A 96 18.81 -30.26 -38.85
CA GLY A 96 19.14 -29.28 -39.89
C GLY A 96 20.04 -28.19 -39.34
N THR A 97 21.35 -28.44 -39.37
CA THR A 97 22.41 -27.52 -38.97
C THR A 97 22.55 -26.36 -39.95
N VAL A 98 22.23 -25.14 -39.48
CA VAL A 98 22.51 -23.87 -40.17
C VAL A 98 23.69 -23.19 -39.43
N PRO A 99 24.76 -22.75 -40.12
CA PRO A 99 25.87 -22.07 -39.46
C PRO A 99 25.46 -20.67 -39.00
N PRO A 100 25.92 -20.20 -37.82
CA PRO A 100 25.48 -18.92 -37.28
C PRO A 100 26.12 -17.75 -38.04
N SER A 101 25.28 -16.86 -38.58
CA SER A 101 25.72 -15.51 -38.98
C SER A 101 26.20 -14.75 -37.75
N PRO A 102 27.18 -13.84 -37.85
CA PRO A 102 27.66 -13.06 -36.73
C PRO A 102 26.51 -12.24 -36.15
N SER A 103 26.06 -12.61 -34.95
CA SER A 103 25.06 -11.90 -34.18
C SER A 103 25.60 -10.50 -33.87
N GLN A 104 24.92 -9.48 -34.39
CA GLN A 104 25.02 -8.16 -33.82
C GLN A 104 24.54 -8.26 -32.35
N PRO A 105 25.24 -7.65 -31.39
CA PRO A 105 24.79 -7.65 -30.01
C PRO A 105 23.44 -6.94 -29.92
N PRO A 106 22.44 -7.49 -29.20
CA PRO A 106 21.14 -6.84 -29.07
C PRO A 106 21.32 -5.54 -28.29
N LEU A 107 21.01 -4.42 -28.94
CA LEU A 107 21.04 -3.08 -28.37
C LEU A 107 19.75 -2.87 -27.55
N HIS A 108 19.63 -3.53 -26.40
CA HIS A 108 18.71 -3.12 -25.34
C HIS A 108 19.57 -2.71 -24.15
N SER A 109 19.74 -1.41 -23.93
CA SER A 109 20.33 -0.93 -22.68
C SER A 109 19.44 -1.41 -21.52
N SER A 110 19.89 -2.40 -20.76
CA SER A 110 19.18 -2.87 -19.57
C SER A 110 19.00 -1.70 -18.61
N PHE A 111 17.75 -1.37 -18.26
CA PHE A 111 17.48 -0.34 -17.26
C PHE A 111 18.05 -0.78 -15.90
N ASP A 112 18.94 0.03 -15.32
CA ASP A 112 19.53 -0.26 -14.02
C ASP A 112 18.54 0.12 -12.90
N LEU A 113 17.68 -0.84 -12.55
CA LEU A 113 16.72 -0.67 -11.48
C LEU A 113 17.41 -0.39 -10.13
N ARG A 114 18.57 -0.99 -9.85
CA ARG A 114 19.25 -0.83 -8.56
C ARG A 114 19.71 0.61 -8.40
N ALA A 115 20.37 1.18 -9.41
CA ALA A 115 20.82 2.57 -9.37
C ALA A 115 19.64 3.54 -9.26
N TYR A 116 18.59 3.33 -10.06
CA TYR A 116 17.37 4.14 -10.00
C TYR A 116 16.72 4.10 -8.60
N TRP A 117 16.51 2.91 -8.07
CA TRP A 117 15.88 2.70 -6.76
C TRP A 117 16.69 3.35 -5.64
N THR A 118 18.01 3.19 -5.65
CA THR A 118 18.92 3.76 -4.64
C THR A 118 18.91 5.30 -4.68
N SER A 119 18.90 5.88 -5.88
CA SER A 119 18.80 7.34 -6.06
C SER A 119 17.49 7.88 -5.49
N MET A 120 16.37 7.23 -5.76
CA MET A 120 15.06 7.68 -5.27
C MET A 120 14.95 7.55 -3.74
N ILE A 121 15.46 6.47 -3.15
CA ILE A 121 15.49 6.31 -1.69
C ILE A 121 16.22 7.45 -1.02
N SER A 122 17.39 7.82 -1.54
CA SER A 122 18.20 8.88 -0.94
C SER A 122 17.43 10.20 -0.84
N GLN A 123 16.67 10.54 -1.89
CA GLN A 123 15.85 11.74 -1.91
C GLN A 123 14.60 11.61 -1.02
N ILE A 124 13.89 10.47 -1.07
CA ILE A 124 12.73 10.20 -0.21
C ILE A 124 13.13 10.28 1.27
N GLU A 125 14.28 9.73 1.66
CA GLU A 125 14.74 9.75 3.05
C GLU A 125 15.04 11.18 3.53
N ALA A 126 15.67 12.01 2.68
CA ALA A 126 15.89 13.42 2.99
C ALA A 126 14.57 14.20 3.12
N ASP A 127 13.63 13.97 2.21
CA ASP A 127 12.33 14.66 2.22
C ASP A 127 11.48 14.22 3.41
N LEU A 128 11.47 12.94 3.77
CA LEU A 128 10.79 12.42 4.97
C LEU A 128 11.41 12.97 6.25
N ASP A 129 12.73 13.06 6.31
CA ASP A 129 13.44 13.63 7.45
C ASP A 129 13.03 15.09 7.69
N ALA A 130 13.00 15.88 6.62
CA ALA A 130 12.56 17.27 6.65
C ALA A 130 11.05 17.43 6.89
N ALA A 131 10.23 16.45 6.48
CA ALA A 131 8.78 16.50 6.61
C ALA A 131 8.28 16.30 8.05
N ILE A 132 9.08 15.66 8.90
CA ILE A 132 8.72 15.31 10.28
C ILE A 132 9.75 15.91 11.25
N PRO A 133 9.84 17.25 11.36
CA PRO A 133 10.75 17.87 12.32
C PRO A 133 10.29 17.56 13.75
N VAL A 134 11.24 17.26 14.65
CA VAL A 134 10.93 17.07 16.07
C VAL A 134 10.50 18.41 16.67
N ALA A 135 9.31 18.43 17.26
CA ALA A 135 8.73 19.59 17.92
C ALA A 135 7.98 19.15 19.18
N TYR A 136 7.63 20.08 20.07
CA TYR A 136 6.86 19.74 21.27
C TYR A 136 5.41 19.33 20.92
N PRO A 137 4.85 18.24 21.51
CA PRO A 137 5.50 17.28 22.40
C PRO A 137 6.41 16.32 21.60
N ASP A 138 7.71 16.29 21.93
CA ASP A 138 8.78 15.61 21.19
C ASP A 138 8.55 14.11 20.98
N GLN A 139 8.11 13.40 22.02
CA GLN A 139 7.96 11.95 22.02
C GLN A 139 7.10 11.41 20.87
N ILE A 140 6.03 12.12 20.46
CA ILE A 140 5.21 11.67 19.32
C ILE A 140 5.99 11.77 18.01
N TYR A 141 6.81 12.82 17.84
CA TYR A 141 7.64 13.01 16.65
C TYR A 141 8.78 12.00 16.60
N GLU A 142 9.41 11.71 17.74
CA GLU A 142 10.42 10.66 17.84
C GLU A 142 9.84 9.29 17.47
N ALA A 143 8.65 8.94 18.00
CA ALA A 143 7.95 7.70 17.67
C ALA A 143 7.57 7.63 16.17
N MET A 144 7.07 8.72 15.58
CA MET A 144 6.79 8.78 14.13
C MET A 144 8.06 8.57 13.30
N ARG A 145 9.12 9.32 13.61
CA ARG A 145 10.40 9.29 12.88
C ARG A 145 11.09 7.94 13.01
N TYR A 146 11.00 7.29 14.17
CA TYR A 146 11.58 5.97 14.41
C TYR A 146 11.15 4.95 13.35
N SER A 147 9.84 4.87 13.08
CA SER A 147 9.28 3.92 12.11
C SER A 147 9.38 4.42 10.67
N VAL A 148 9.08 5.71 10.42
CA VAL A 148 9.15 6.28 9.07
C VAL A 148 10.56 6.24 8.51
N LEU A 149 11.56 6.54 9.33
CA LEU A 149 12.95 6.57 8.92
C LEU A 149 13.69 5.28 9.32
N ALA A 150 12.98 4.18 9.56
CA ALA A 150 13.61 2.91 9.92
C ALA A 150 14.47 2.35 8.79
N ASP A 151 15.64 1.80 9.14
CA ASP A 151 16.52 1.11 8.20
C ASP A 151 15.84 -0.14 7.62
N GLY A 152 16.26 -0.54 6.41
CA GLY A 152 15.70 -1.71 5.72
C GLY A 152 14.31 -1.51 5.13
N ALA A 153 13.79 -0.28 5.11
CA ALA A 153 12.58 0.06 4.37
C ALA A 153 12.83 -0.08 2.85
N LYS A 154 12.07 -0.95 2.18
CA LYS A 154 12.20 -1.13 0.73
C LYS A 154 11.75 0.09 -0.09
N ARG A 155 10.85 0.93 0.47
CA ARG A 155 10.25 2.11 -0.19
C ARG A 155 9.61 1.82 -1.56
N ALA A 156 9.08 0.62 -1.76
CA ALA A 156 8.55 0.19 -3.06
C ALA A 156 7.37 1.04 -3.55
N ALA A 157 6.38 1.32 -2.69
CA ALA A 157 5.23 2.16 -3.05
C ALA A 157 5.62 3.62 -3.36
N PRO A 158 6.47 4.30 -2.58
CA PRO A 158 7.00 5.62 -2.96
C PRO A 158 7.65 5.64 -4.34
N ILE A 159 8.53 4.67 -4.62
CA ILE A 159 9.33 4.64 -5.85
C ILE A 159 8.46 4.30 -7.07
N MET A 160 7.46 3.44 -6.90
CA MET A 160 6.47 3.18 -7.95
C MET A 160 5.61 4.41 -8.26
N CYS A 161 5.28 5.24 -7.25
CA CYS A 161 4.58 6.51 -7.48
C CYS A 161 5.44 7.46 -8.32
N ILE A 162 6.75 7.52 -8.05
CA ILE A 162 7.67 8.35 -8.83
C ILE A 162 7.79 7.80 -10.27
N ALA A 163 8.06 6.51 -10.42
CA ALA A 163 8.26 5.88 -11.73
C ALA A 163 7.02 6.00 -12.64
N THR A 164 5.82 5.88 -12.08
CA THR A 164 4.57 6.01 -12.84
C THR A 164 4.24 7.45 -13.22
N CYS A 165 4.70 8.44 -12.43
CA CYS A 165 4.65 9.86 -12.80
C CYS A 165 5.59 10.14 -13.98
N GLU A 166 6.84 9.67 -13.91
CA GLU A 166 7.82 9.86 -14.97
C GLU A 166 7.45 9.15 -16.27
N LEU A 167 6.88 7.94 -16.16
CA LEU A 167 6.40 7.14 -17.28
C LEU A 167 5.49 7.96 -18.21
N VAL A 168 4.51 8.66 -17.63
CA VAL A 168 3.53 9.45 -18.40
C VAL A 168 4.01 10.87 -18.72
N GLY A 169 5.27 11.18 -18.41
CA GLY A 169 5.93 12.44 -18.75
C GLY A 169 5.84 13.54 -17.69
N GLY A 170 5.36 13.22 -16.49
CA GLY A 170 5.37 14.13 -15.36
C GLY A 170 6.77 14.41 -14.83
N ASP A 171 6.96 15.60 -14.26
CA ASP A 171 8.19 15.94 -13.56
C ASP A 171 8.24 15.21 -12.21
N ARG A 172 9.33 14.50 -11.93
CA ARG A 172 9.47 13.70 -10.71
C ARG A 172 9.28 14.53 -9.43
N SER A 173 9.66 15.80 -9.40
CA SER A 173 9.48 16.69 -8.24
C SER A 173 8.03 16.81 -7.79
N THR A 174 7.08 16.65 -8.72
CA THR A 174 5.64 16.67 -8.42
C THR A 174 5.17 15.44 -7.66
N SER A 175 5.89 14.33 -7.77
CA SER A 175 5.55 13.03 -7.18
C SER A 175 6.17 12.80 -5.80
N PHE A 176 7.28 13.45 -5.46
CA PHE A 176 7.97 13.28 -4.17
C PHE A 176 7.09 13.55 -2.94
N PRO A 177 6.27 14.62 -2.89
CA PRO A 177 5.33 14.83 -1.78
C PRO A 177 4.39 13.66 -1.55
N THR A 178 3.84 13.11 -2.65
CA THR A 178 2.93 11.97 -2.58
C THR A 178 3.67 10.67 -2.25
N ALA A 179 4.89 10.49 -2.77
CA ALA A 179 5.75 9.37 -2.43
C ALA A 179 6.07 9.34 -0.92
N CYS A 180 6.42 10.49 -0.34
CA CYS A 180 6.63 10.64 1.11
C CYS A 180 5.35 10.34 1.89
N ALA A 181 4.20 10.86 1.45
CA ALA A 181 2.92 10.62 2.09
C ALA A 181 2.52 9.13 2.08
N LEU A 182 2.75 8.42 0.97
CA LEU A 182 2.54 6.97 0.89
C LEU A 182 3.43 6.21 1.89
N GLU A 183 4.67 6.64 2.08
CA GLU A 183 5.56 6.01 3.07
C GLU A 183 5.15 6.33 4.52
N MET A 184 4.68 7.55 4.80
CA MET A 184 4.13 7.90 6.12
C MET A 184 2.93 7.02 6.45
N ILE A 185 2.02 6.84 5.49
CA ILE A 185 0.82 5.99 5.62
C ILE A 185 1.20 4.52 5.79
N HIS A 186 2.12 4.02 4.97
CA HIS A 186 2.61 2.65 5.10
C HIS A 186 3.27 2.42 6.46
N SER A 187 4.08 3.37 6.93
CA SER A 187 4.69 3.30 8.25
C SER A 187 3.65 3.33 9.36
N ALA A 188 2.62 4.18 9.24
CA ALA A 188 1.50 4.24 10.18
C ALA A 188 0.77 2.90 10.29
N SER A 189 0.48 2.27 9.15
CA SER A 189 -0.19 0.96 9.14
C SER A 189 0.67 -0.11 9.80
N LEU A 190 1.98 -0.14 9.54
CA LEU A 190 2.89 -1.09 10.18
C LEU A 190 3.00 -0.89 11.70
N ILE A 191 3.03 0.36 12.17
CA ILE A 191 3.02 0.67 13.61
C ILE A 191 1.78 0.07 14.28
N HIS A 192 0.61 0.25 13.66
CA HIS A 192 -0.66 -0.28 14.17
C HIS A 192 -0.75 -1.80 14.05
N ASP A 193 -0.31 -2.39 12.93
CA ASP A 193 -0.27 -3.85 12.72
C ASP A 193 0.60 -4.54 13.77
N ASP A 194 1.70 -3.91 14.20
CA ASP A 194 2.61 -4.49 15.20
C ASP A 194 2.02 -4.51 16.61
N LEU A 195 0.95 -3.77 16.91
CA LEU A 195 0.40 -3.66 18.27
C LEU A 195 -0.01 -5.02 18.88
N PRO A 196 0.02 -5.17 20.22
CA PRO A 196 -0.36 -6.42 20.89
C PRO A 196 -1.77 -6.94 20.58
N CYS A 197 -2.70 -6.05 20.21
CA CYS A 197 -4.06 -6.43 19.83
C CYS A 197 -4.23 -6.80 18.35
N MET A 198 -3.15 -6.71 17.57
CA MET A 198 -3.07 -7.02 16.14
C MET A 198 -2.10 -8.21 15.95
N ASP A 199 -0.91 -8.01 15.36
CA ASP A 199 0.06 -9.09 15.12
C ASP A 199 0.94 -9.39 16.35
N ALA A 200 0.93 -8.52 17.37
CA ALA A 200 1.77 -8.62 18.56
C ALA A 200 3.27 -8.83 18.25
N ALA A 201 3.77 -8.16 17.20
CA ALA A 201 5.13 -8.35 16.70
C ALA A 201 6.14 -7.52 17.52
N PRO A 202 7.08 -8.15 18.27
CA PRO A 202 8.06 -7.40 19.06
C PRO A 202 9.18 -6.80 18.20
N LEU A 203 9.37 -7.31 16.98
CA LEU A 203 10.40 -6.89 16.05
C LEU A 203 9.76 -6.53 14.70
N ARG A 204 10.32 -5.51 14.04
CA ARG A 204 10.04 -5.09 12.67
C ARG A 204 11.36 -4.83 11.94
N ARG A 205 11.57 -5.50 10.80
CA ARG A 205 12.81 -5.36 9.99
C ARG A 205 14.09 -5.64 10.81
N ALA A 206 14.02 -6.63 11.72
CA ALA A 206 15.07 -6.98 12.69
C ALA A 206 15.37 -5.93 13.79
N TYR A 207 14.59 -4.85 13.89
CA TYR A 207 14.66 -3.86 14.97
C TYR A 207 13.43 -3.99 15.89
N PRO A 208 13.47 -3.55 17.16
CA PRO A 208 12.28 -3.48 18.00
C PRO A 208 11.12 -2.74 17.31
N SER A 209 9.90 -3.25 17.45
CA SER A 209 8.72 -2.55 16.93
C SER A 209 8.46 -1.27 17.71
N ASN A 210 7.66 -0.36 17.15
CA ASN A 210 7.42 0.96 17.75
C ASN A 210 6.87 0.86 19.18
N HIS A 211 5.88 0.00 19.40
CA HIS A 211 5.28 -0.21 20.72
C HIS A 211 6.23 -0.86 21.72
N THR A 212 7.25 -1.59 21.24
CA THR A 212 8.30 -2.17 22.09
C THR A 212 9.24 -1.10 22.61
N VAL A 213 9.47 -0.03 21.85
CA VAL A 213 10.35 1.10 22.23
C VAL A 213 9.60 2.16 23.03
N PHE A 214 8.43 2.60 22.54
CA PHE A 214 7.72 3.77 23.06
C PHE A 214 6.47 3.42 23.89
N GLY A 215 6.12 2.14 23.96
CA GLY A 215 4.87 1.68 24.57
C GLY A 215 3.65 1.85 23.66
N ILE A 216 2.55 1.20 24.05
CA ILE A 216 1.32 1.09 23.25
C ILE A 216 0.70 2.46 22.96
N GLY A 217 0.61 3.33 23.98
CA GLY A 217 -0.05 4.64 23.86
C GLY A 217 0.62 5.55 22.84
N LEU A 218 1.96 5.66 22.89
CA LEU A 218 2.71 6.48 21.93
C LEU A 218 2.72 5.85 20.53
N ALA A 219 2.82 4.52 20.42
CA ALA A 219 2.74 3.84 19.12
C ALA A 219 1.40 4.09 18.42
N LEU A 220 0.29 3.97 19.17
CA LEU A 220 -1.04 4.27 18.65
C LEU A 220 -1.13 5.71 18.12
N LEU A 221 -0.71 6.68 18.94
CA LEU A 221 -0.72 8.10 18.60
C LEU A 221 0.22 8.45 17.43
N ALA A 222 1.37 7.79 17.32
CA ALA A 222 2.31 7.99 16.22
C ALA A 222 1.68 7.57 14.88
N GLY A 223 1.01 6.42 14.83
CA GLY A 223 0.25 6.02 13.65
C GLY A 223 -0.89 6.99 13.33
N ASP A 224 -1.67 7.39 14.35
CA ASP A 224 -2.78 8.33 14.21
C ASP A 224 -2.33 9.72 13.72
N ALA A 225 -1.12 10.15 14.07
CA ALA A 225 -0.55 11.43 13.63
C ALA A 225 0.03 11.37 12.20
N LEU A 226 0.57 10.21 11.77
CA LEU A 226 1.14 10.03 10.44
C LEU A 226 0.10 10.07 9.32
N PHE A 227 -1.08 9.47 9.51
CA PHE A 227 -2.16 9.50 8.50
C PHE A 227 -2.54 10.94 8.08
N PRO A 228 -2.95 11.86 8.98
CA PRO A 228 -3.28 13.23 8.62
C PRO A 228 -2.06 14.04 8.18
N LEU A 229 -0.87 13.74 8.73
CA LEU A 229 0.37 14.39 8.29
C LEU A 229 0.65 14.11 6.81
N ALA A 230 0.40 12.88 6.34
CA ALA A 230 0.57 12.50 4.94
C ALA A 230 -0.32 13.34 4.01
N PHE A 231 -1.61 13.47 4.31
CA PHE A 231 -2.53 14.30 3.52
C PHE A 231 -2.13 15.78 3.53
N ARG A 232 -1.75 16.32 4.70
CA ARG A 232 -1.25 17.69 4.82
C ARG A 232 0.02 17.89 3.99
N HIS A 233 0.92 16.90 3.98
CA HIS A 233 2.18 16.96 3.26
C HIS A 233 1.95 17.02 1.74
N ILE A 234 1.03 16.22 1.20
CA ILE A 234 0.64 16.28 -0.22
C ILE A 234 0.17 17.70 -0.57
N VAL A 235 -0.84 18.21 0.12
CA VAL A 235 -1.45 19.51 -0.19
C VAL A 235 -0.44 20.66 -0.02
N GLY A 236 0.42 20.59 1.00
CA GLY A 236 1.36 21.66 1.32
C GLY A 236 2.64 21.66 0.49
N ARG A 237 2.99 20.55 -0.17
CA ARG A 237 4.29 20.39 -0.84
C ARG A 237 4.20 20.06 -2.33
N THR A 238 3.06 19.61 -2.85
CA THR A 238 2.90 19.44 -4.30
C THR A 238 2.97 20.81 -5.00
N PRO A 239 3.83 20.99 -6.02
CA PRO A 239 3.96 22.27 -6.72
C PRO A 239 2.71 22.64 -7.53
N ASN A 240 1.94 23.63 -7.06
CA ASN A 240 0.72 24.09 -7.72
C ASN A 240 0.93 24.66 -9.14
N SER A 241 2.17 25.03 -9.48
CA SER A 241 2.54 25.49 -10.83
C SER A 241 2.70 24.35 -11.84
N LEU A 242 2.87 23.11 -11.38
CA LEU A 242 3.12 21.93 -12.21
C LEU A 242 1.95 20.94 -12.17
N VAL A 243 1.19 20.90 -11.07
CA VAL A 243 0.07 19.99 -10.90
C VAL A 243 -1.22 20.77 -10.65
N PRO A 244 -2.29 20.54 -11.43
CA PRO A 244 -3.57 21.18 -11.20
C PRO A 244 -4.20 20.69 -9.88
N PRO A 245 -4.87 21.57 -9.09
CA PRO A 245 -5.49 21.20 -7.83
C PRO A 245 -6.45 19.99 -7.92
N GLU A 246 -7.15 19.83 -9.04
CA GLU A 246 -8.05 18.71 -9.29
C GLU A 246 -7.32 17.35 -9.30
N ALA A 247 -6.08 17.31 -9.80
CA ALA A 247 -5.27 16.08 -9.76
C ALA A 247 -4.85 15.75 -8.32
N VAL A 248 -4.48 16.76 -7.53
CA VAL A 248 -4.14 16.60 -6.10
C VAL A 248 -5.35 16.08 -5.31
N LEU A 249 -6.55 16.61 -5.57
CA LEU A 249 -7.78 16.12 -4.94
C LEU A 249 -8.07 14.66 -5.30
N ARG A 250 -7.84 14.26 -6.56
CA ARG A 250 -8.00 12.85 -6.99
C ARG A 250 -7.00 11.93 -6.29
N VAL A 251 -5.75 12.38 -6.10
CA VAL A 251 -4.74 11.65 -5.32
C VAL A 251 -5.19 11.44 -3.87
N ILE A 252 -5.68 12.50 -3.21
CA ILE A 252 -6.19 12.43 -1.84
C ILE A 252 -7.35 11.43 -1.72
N VAL A 253 -8.32 11.50 -2.64
CA VAL A 253 -9.46 10.57 -2.66
C VAL A 253 -8.99 9.13 -2.86
N GLU A 254 -8.04 8.90 -3.77
CA GLU A 254 -7.52 7.57 -4.04
C GLU A 254 -6.79 6.97 -2.83
N ILE A 255 -5.97 7.77 -2.16
CA ILE A 255 -5.28 7.37 -0.92
C ILE A 255 -6.30 7.09 0.19
N ALA A 256 -7.27 7.98 0.41
CA ALA A 256 -8.29 7.81 1.44
C ALA A 256 -9.12 6.53 1.23
N ARG A 257 -9.53 6.26 -0.01
CA ARG A 257 -10.22 5.02 -0.40
C ARG A 257 -9.37 3.77 -0.15
N THR A 258 -8.08 3.89 -0.43
CA THR A 258 -7.09 2.81 -0.29
C THR A 258 -6.83 2.45 1.16
N VAL A 259 -6.67 3.44 2.05
CA VAL A 259 -6.37 3.16 3.46
C VAL A 259 -7.61 2.85 4.28
N GLY A 260 -8.76 3.38 3.86
CA GLY A 260 -10.01 3.30 4.60
C GLY A 260 -10.75 1.96 4.52
N SER A 261 -12.04 2.02 4.87
CA SER A 261 -12.94 0.87 5.08
C SER A 261 -13.21 0.00 3.84
N THR A 262 -12.78 0.43 2.65
CA THR A 262 -12.94 -0.35 1.42
C THR A 262 -11.62 -0.99 0.94
N GLY A 263 -10.49 -0.60 1.53
CA GLY A 263 -9.15 -1.02 1.14
C GLY A 263 -8.40 -1.71 2.29
N MET A 264 -7.25 -1.15 2.66
CA MET A 264 -6.27 -1.72 3.57
C MET A 264 -6.86 -2.05 4.95
N ALA A 265 -7.63 -1.15 5.57
CA ALA A 265 -8.26 -1.44 6.86
C ALA A 265 -9.24 -2.63 6.78
N ALA A 266 -10.00 -2.77 5.68
CA ALA A 266 -10.83 -3.94 5.47
C ALA A 266 -10.00 -5.20 5.21
N GLY A 267 -8.89 -5.09 4.47
CA GLY A 267 -7.94 -6.19 4.30
C GLY A 267 -7.38 -6.67 5.63
N GLN A 268 -6.97 -5.74 6.50
CA GLN A 268 -6.46 -6.05 7.83
C GLN A 268 -7.54 -6.71 8.71
N MET A 269 -8.78 -6.21 8.68
CA MET A 269 -9.88 -6.86 9.40
C MET A 269 -10.11 -8.30 8.94
N LEU A 270 -10.08 -8.55 7.62
CA LEU A 270 -10.24 -9.89 7.08
C LEU A 270 -9.07 -10.82 7.42
N ASP A 271 -7.85 -10.28 7.57
CA ASP A 271 -6.65 -11.04 7.95
C ASP A 271 -6.63 -11.42 9.44
N ILE A 272 -7.17 -10.57 10.32
CA ILE A 272 -7.22 -10.86 11.77
C ILE A 272 -8.32 -11.86 12.11
N LEU A 273 -9.40 -11.93 11.33
CA LEU A 273 -10.51 -12.83 11.60
C LEU A 273 -10.05 -14.30 11.58
N PRO A 274 -10.33 -15.10 12.63
CA PRO A 274 -10.02 -16.52 12.61
C PRO A 274 -10.69 -17.20 11.41
N ALA A 275 -10.00 -18.15 10.77
CA ALA A 275 -10.55 -18.97 9.68
C ALA A 275 -11.74 -19.88 10.11
N VAL A 276 -12.27 -19.71 11.32
CA VAL A 276 -13.28 -20.57 11.92
C VAL A 276 -14.67 -20.14 11.48
N GLY A 277 -15.30 -20.97 10.62
CA GLY A 277 -16.73 -20.92 10.35
C GLY A 277 -17.18 -20.12 9.12
N ASN A 278 -16.26 -19.56 8.33
CA ASN A 278 -16.58 -18.96 7.04
C ASN A 278 -15.86 -19.72 5.91
N GLU A 279 -16.62 -20.49 5.15
CA GLU A 279 -16.21 -21.06 3.85
C GLU A 279 -15.99 -19.98 2.75
N GLN A 280 -15.87 -18.69 3.10
CA GLN A 280 -16.08 -17.60 2.14
C GLN A 280 -14.99 -16.52 2.04
N THR A 281 -13.99 -16.44 2.94
CA THR A 281 -12.92 -15.44 2.76
C THR A 281 -11.80 -16.03 1.93
N ASP A 282 -11.87 -15.81 0.62
CA ASP A 282 -10.81 -16.13 -0.32
C ASP A 282 -9.50 -15.42 0.09
N VAL A 283 -8.42 -16.20 0.23
CA VAL A 283 -7.06 -15.71 0.55
C VAL A 283 -6.66 -14.58 -0.39
N MET A 284 -7.03 -14.66 -1.66
CA MET A 284 -6.73 -13.64 -2.65
C MET A 284 -7.46 -12.33 -2.35
N THR A 285 -8.68 -12.37 -1.81
CA THR A 285 -9.42 -11.16 -1.42
C THR A 285 -8.69 -10.40 -0.29
N VAL A 286 -8.12 -11.12 0.67
CA VAL A 286 -7.30 -10.50 1.73
C VAL A 286 -6.05 -9.87 1.12
N LEU A 287 -5.33 -10.60 0.28
CA LEU A 287 -4.09 -10.11 -0.33
C LEU A 287 -4.32 -8.89 -1.21
N GLU A 288 -5.38 -8.92 -2.02
CA GLU A 288 -5.78 -7.82 -2.87
C GLU A 288 -6.09 -6.55 -2.06
N LYS A 289 -6.75 -6.68 -0.91
CA LYS A 289 -7.14 -5.54 -0.07
C LYS A 289 -5.99 -5.03 0.80
N LYS A 290 -5.24 -5.92 1.46
CA LYS A 290 -4.17 -5.55 2.40
C LYS A 290 -2.91 -5.08 1.67
N PHE A 291 -2.52 -5.77 0.59
CA PHE A 291 -1.26 -5.50 -0.12
C PHE A 291 -1.50 -4.91 -1.51
N GLY A 292 -2.42 -5.49 -2.28
CA GLY A 292 -2.71 -5.04 -3.65
C GLY A 292 -3.18 -3.59 -3.72
N LYS A 293 -4.04 -3.13 -2.80
CA LYS A 293 -4.59 -1.77 -2.81
C LYS A 293 -3.55 -0.68 -2.61
N MET A 294 -2.52 -0.91 -1.77
CA MET A 294 -1.45 0.08 -1.58
C MET A 294 -0.64 0.26 -2.87
N ALA A 295 -0.30 -0.84 -3.53
CA ALA A 295 0.43 -0.82 -4.78
C ALA A 295 -0.41 -0.23 -5.94
N GLU A 296 -1.70 -0.59 -6.04
CA GLU A 296 -2.67 0.05 -6.94
C GLU A 296 -2.68 1.58 -6.74
N CYS A 297 -2.84 2.02 -5.50
CA CYS A 297 -2.89 3.44 -5.15
C CYS A 297 -1.61 4.18 -5.54
N SER A 298 -0.45 3.61 -5.25
CA SER A 298 0.84 4.20 -5.57
C SER A 298 1.00 4.42 -7.08
N ALA A 299 0.70 3.40 -7.89
CA ALA A 299 0.79 3.52 -9.35
C ALA A 299 -0.19 4.54 -9.90
N VAL A 300 -1.44 4.56 -9.40
CA VAL A 300 -2.45 5.54 -9.80
C VAL A 300 -2.04 6.95 -9.40
N CYS A 301 -1.53 7.16 -8.20
CA CYS A 301 -1.12 8.47 -7.73
C CYS A 301 -0.04 9.09 -8.62
N GLY A 302 0.97 8.31 -8.99
CA GLY A 302 1.99 8.78 -9.93
C GLY A 302 1.42 9.14 -11.29
N GLY A 303 0.58 8.26 -11.86
CA GLY A 303 -0.12 8.55 -13.12
C GLY A 303 -0.97 9.82 -13.07
N LEU A 304 -1.70 10.04 -11.97
CA LEU A 304 -2.53 11.24 -11.79
C LEU A 304 -1.69 12.52 -11.75
N LEU A 305 -0.55 12.51 -11.05
CA LEU A 305 0.36 13.64 -10.93
C LEU A 305 1.07 13.93 -12.26
N GLY A 306 1.41 12.88 -13.01
CA GLY A 306 2.02 13.01 -14.33
C GLY A 306 1.05 13.31 -15.48
N GLY A 307 -0.26 13.40 -15.21
CA GLY A 307 -1.25 13.78 -16.22
C GLY A 307 -1.78 12.63 -17.08
N ALA A 308 -1.72 11.39 -16.58
CA ALA A 308 -2.23 10.20 -17.27
C ALA A 308 -3.73 10.31 -17.59
N GLY A 309 -4.10 9.87 -18.78
CA GLY A 309 -5.48 9.73 -19.23
C GLY A 309 -6.21 8.56 -18.56
N LYS A 310 -7.53 8.46 -18.78
CA LYS A 310 -8.37 7.44 -18.12
C LYS A 310 -7.92 5.99 -18.41
N VAL A 311 -7.55 5.69 -19.67
CA VAL A 311 -7.09 4.35 -20.07
C VAL A 311 -5.81 3.95 -19.33
N GLU A 312 -4.87 4.89 -19.24
CA GLU A 312 -3.60 4.70 -18.55
C GLU A 312 -3.82 4.52 -17.04
N ILE A 313 -4.70 5.31 -16.42
CA ILE A 313 -5.04 5.13 -15.00
C ILE A 313 -5.65 3.76 -14.73
N GLU A 314 -6.54 3.26 -15.59
CA GLU A 314 -7.12 1.91 -15.41
C GLU A 314 -6.07 0.80 -15.61
N ALA A 315 -5.13 0.98 -16.53
CA ALA A 315 -3.99 0.07 -16.68
C ALA A 315 -3.08 0.08 -15.44
N LEU A 316 -2.74 1.27 -14.90
CA LEU A 316 -1.96 1.43 -13.68
C LEU A 316 -2.65 0.81 -12.46
N LYS A 317 -3.98 0.88 -12.37
CA LYS A 317 -4.75 0.19 -11.32
C LYS A 317 -4.52 -1.31 -11.35
N ARG A 318 -4.72 -1.93 -12.53
CA ARG A 318 -4.61 -3.38 -12.68
C ARG A 318 -3.17 -3.86 -12.51
N TYR A 319 -2.21 -3.11 -13.05
CA TYR A 319 -0.78 -3.33 -12.84
C TYR A 319 -0.40 -3.29 -11.36
N GLY A 320 -0.68 -2.16 -10.69
CA GLY A 320 -0.29 -1.97 -9.29
C GLY A 320 -0.93 -3.00 -8.37
N LYS A 321 -2.21 -3.33 -8.59
CA LYS A 321 -2.89 -4.39 -7.82
C LYS A 321 -2.22 -5.75 -8.00
N ALA A 322 -1.95 -6.16 -9.25
CA ALA A 322 -1.30 -7.45 -9.53
C ALA A 322 0.12 -7.50 -8.95
N LEU A 323 0.89 -6.43 -9.09
CA LEU A 323 2.23 -6.32 -8.53
C LEU A 323 2.22 -6.39 -7.00
N GLY A 324 1.33 -5.67 -6.32
CA GLY A 324 1.24 -5.70 -4.86
C GLY A 324 0.94 -7.09 -4.30
N VAL A 325 0.03 -7.82 -4.95
CA VAL A 325 -0.24 -9.22 -4.59
C VAL A 325 0.97 -10.11 -4.88
N LEU A 326 1.61 -9.96 -6.05
CA LEU A 326 2.81 -10.72 -6.42
C LEU A 326 3.92 -10.60 -5.37
N TYR A 327 4.17 -9.38 -4.88
CA TYR A 327 5.17 -9.14 -3.84
C TYR A 327 4.90 -9.94 -2.56
N GLU A 328 3.64 -10.04 -2.14
CA GLU A 328 3.30 -10.77 -0.92
C GLU A 328 3.36 -12.28 -1.12
N VAL A 329 2.89 -12.80 -2.26
CA VAL A 329 2.99 -14.25 -2.56
C VAL A 329 4.46 -14.69 -2.61
N VAL A 330 5.34 -13.89 -3.20
CA VAL A 330 6.78 -14.18 -3.19
C VAL A 330 7.37 -14.06 -1.79
N ASP A 331 6.97 -13.07 -0.99
CA ASP A 331 7.41 -12.97 0.41
C ASP A 331 6.99 -14.20 1.24
N ASP A 332 5.79 -14.74 1.01
CA ASP A 332 5.30 -15.97 1.64
C ASP A 332 6.13 -17.21 1.26
N ILE A 333 6.45 -17.36 -0.03
CA ILE A 333 7.30 -18.44 -0.55
C ILE A 333 8.70 -18.37 0.10
N LEU A 334 9.33 -17.20 0.06
CA LEU A 334 10.66 -16.97 0.64
C LEU A 334 10.67 -17.19 2.16
N LEU A 335 9.56 -16.88 2.84
CA LEU A 335 9.41 -17.14 4.26
C LEU A 335 9.31 -18.64 4.56
N GLU A 336 8.55 -19.39 3.76
CA GLU A 336 8.43 -20.84 3.91
C GLU A 336 9.76 -21.56 3.65
N GLU A 337 10.50 -21.16 2.61
CA GLU A 337 11.84 -21.72 2.31
C GLU A 337 12.83 -21.47 3.46
N LYS A 338 12.78 -20.28 4.07
CA LYS A 338 13.68 -19.90 5.17
C LYS A 338 13.34 -20.57 6.49
N ARG A 339 12.11 -21.07 6.70
CA ARG A 339 11.74 -21.80 7.92
C ARG A 339 12.59 -23.05 8.16
N GLY A 340 13.15 -23.65 7.11
CA GLY A 340 14.11 -24.75 7.22
C GLY A 340 15.51 -24.33 7.71
N ILE A 341 15.83 -23.03 7.68
CA ILE A 341 17.19 -22.50 7.93
C ILE A 341 17.22 -21.63 9.20
N TRP A 342 16.11 -20.96 9.55
CA TRP A 342 16.03 -20.03 10.69
C TRP A 342 15.01 -20.52 11.71
N SER A 343 15.49 -21.11 12.80
CA SER A 343 14.73 -21.21 14.04
C SER A 343 14.72 -19.84 14.73
N ASN A 344 13.55 -19.38 15.17
CA ASN A 344 13.29 -18.17 15.97
C ASN A 344 13.34 -16.80 15.28
N GLY A 345 12.21 -16.37 14.68
CA GLY A 345 11.72 -14.97 14.77
C GLY A 345 12.58 -13.80 14.24
N GLN A 346 13.75 -14.04 13.63
CA GLN A 346 14.70 -12.98 13.29
C GLN A 346 14.33 -12.11 12.07
N SER A 347 13.34 -12.51 11.27
CA SER A 347 12.90 -11.69 10.12
C SER A 347 12.15 -10.43 10.55
N GLY A 348 11.57 -10.40 11.76
CA GLY A 348 10.72 -9.31 12.24
C GLY A 348 9.47 -9.04 11.38
N LYS A 349 9.08 -9.93 10.48
CA LYS A 349 7.75 -9.88 9.81
C LYS A 349 6.94 -11.04 10.35
N MET A 350 5.86 -10.76 11.07
CA MET A 350 4.87 -11.79 11.40
C MET A 350 4.19 -12.22 10.11
N ARG A 351 3.96 -13.53 9.94
CA ARG A 351 3.30 -14.05 8.74
C ARG A 351 1.83 -13.63 8.75
N SER A 352 1.33 -13.18 7.60
CA SER A 352 -0.10 -12.98 7.36
C SER A 352 -0.88 -14.27 7.64
N ASN A 353 -2.07 -14.18 8.24
CA ASN A 353 -2.93 -15.35 8.38
C ASN A 353 -3.46 -15.81 7.01
N ALA A 354 -3.60 -14.87 6.08
CA ALA A 354 -3.94 -15.13 4.68
C ALA A 354 -2.72 -15.53 3.83
N SER A 355 -1.92 -16.48 4.30
CA SER A 355 -0.78 -16.94 3.52
C SER A 355 -1.15 -17.93 2.42
N VAL A 356 -0.74 -17.63 1.18
CA VAL A 356 -1.07 -18.48 0.00
C VAL A 356 -0.45 -19.86 0.12
N VAL A 357 0.80 -19.94 0.59
CA VAL A 357 1.50 -21.23 0.71
C VAL A 357 0.83 -22.12 1.75
N MET A 358 0.32 -21.56 2.87
CA MET A 358 -0.45 -22.34 3.84
C MET A 358 -1.82 -22.77 3.30
N ALA A 359 -2.49 -21.87 2.57
CA ALA A 359 -3.85 -22.09 2.12
C ALA A 359 -3.93 -23.04 0.91
N LEU A 360 -3.00 -22.91 -0.04
CA LEU A 360 -3.07 -23.56 -1.37
C LEU A 360 -1.85 -24.44 -1.68
N GLY A 361 -0.80 -24.41 -0.87
CA GLY A 361 0.44 -25.16 -1.10
C GLY A 361 1.45 -24.45 -2.00
N MET A 362 2.70 -24.93 -1.94
CA MET A 362 3.86 -24.34 -2.64
C MET A 362 3.70 -24.35 -4.17
N GLU A 363 3.24 -25.46 -4.74
CA GLU A 363 3.07 -25.62 -6.18
C GLU A 363 2.07 -24.59 -6.73
N ARG A 364 0.88 -24.48 -6.12
CA ARG A 364 -0.12 -23.49 -6.52
C ARG A 364 0.36 -22.05 -6.28
N ALA A 365 1.12 -21.79 -5.22
CA ALA A 365 1.70 -20.47 -4.98
C ALA A 365 2.66 -20.05 -6.12
N MET A 366 3.49 -20.97 -6.61
CA MET A 366 4.39 -20.73 -7.75
C MET A 366 3.63 -20.50 -9.06
N GLU A 367 2.52 -21.22 -9.30
CA GLU A 367 1.64 -20.94 -10.44
C GLU A 367 1.04 -19.54 -10.36
N ILE A 368 0.53 -19.14 -9.18
CA ILE A 368 -0.02 -17.81 -8.94
C ILE A 368 1.03 -16.71 -9.17
N VAL A 369 2.31 -16.95 -8.80
CA VAL A 369 3.42 -16.04 -9.14
C VAL A 369 3.54 -15.84 -10.64
N GLY A 370 3.50 -16.93 -11.43
CA GLY A 370 3.52 -16.87 -12.89
C GLY A 370 2.33 -16.10 -13.48
N GLU A 371 1.11 -16.42 -13.02
CA GLU A 371 -0.13 -15.74 -13.43
C GLU A 371 -0.08 -14.23 -13.15
N LEU A 372 0.37 -13.83 -11.95
CA LEU A 372 0.47 -12.43 -11.55
C LEU A 372 1.59 -11.69 -12.27
N LYS A 373 2.73 -12.35 -12.53
CA LYS A 373 3.84 -11.80 -13.33
C LYS A 373 3.36 -11.44 -14.73
N GLU A 374 2.75 -12.40 -15.42
CA GLU A 374 2.22 -12.19 -16.78
C GLU A 374 1.13 -11.13 -16.80
N LYS A 375 0.19 -11.19 -15.83
CA LYS A 375 -0.85 -10.18 -15.68
C LYS A 375 -0.26 -8.77 -15.52
N ALA A 376 0.69 -8.57 -14.60
CA ALA A 376 1.29 -7.27 -14.39
C ALA A 376 2.00 -6.75 -15.65
N LYS A 377 2.81 -7.58 -16.33
CA LYS A 377 3.50 -7.20 -17.56
C LYS A 377 2.52 -6.83 -18.68
N ASN A 378 1.45 -7.60 -18.86
CA ASN A 378 0.45 -7.34 -19.90
C ASN A 378 -0.28 -6.01 -19.70
N GLU A 379 -0.58 -5.63 -18.45
CA GLU A 379 -1.26 -4.37 -18.16
C GLU A 379 -0.43 -3.13 -18.51
N ILE A 380 0.91 -3.25 -18.56
CA ILE A 380 1.80 -2.14 -18.88
C ILE A 380 2.24 -2.09 -20.35
N ASN A 381 1.86 -3.06 -21.18
CA ASN A 381 2.16 -3.07 -22.61
C ASN A 381 1.62 -1.81 -23.33
N VAL A 382 0.45 -1.31 -22.90
CA VAL A 382 -0.15 -0.07 -23.44
C VAL A 382 0.77 1.16 -23.32
N PHE A 383 1.68 1.16 -22.34
CA PHE A 383 2.66 2.22 -22.19
C PHE A 383 3.90 2.03 -23.05
N GLY A 384 4.29 0.77 -23.32
CA GLY A 384 5.40 0.47 -24.23
C GLY A 384 5.16 1.05 -25.62
N ASP A 385 3.94 0.88 -26.14
CA ASP A 385 3.53 1.40 -27.45
C ASP A 385 3.56 2.94 -27.52
N LYS A 386 3.28 3.62 -26.40
CA LYS A 386 3.12 5.08 -26.36
C LYS A 386 4.36 5.83 -25.87
N TYR A 387 5.08 5.29 -24.90
CA TYR A 387 6.18 5.97 -24.20
C TYR A 387 7.54 5.28 -24.38
N GLY A 388 7.60 4.17 -25.13
CA GLY A 388 8.83 3.43 -25.40
C GLY A 388 9.54 3.01 -24.12
N ASP A 389 10.85 3.21 -24.06
CA ASP A 389 11.71 2.77 -22.95
C ASP A 389 11.38 3.37 -21.58
N ARG A 390 10.50 4.39 -21.50
CA ARG A 390 10.05 4.94 -20.20
C ARG A 390 9.28 3.93 -19.35
N VAL A 391 8.75 2.87 -19.94
CA VAL A 391 8.03 1.80 -19.22
C VAL A 391 8.99 0.79 -18.55
N LEU A 392 10.28 0.77 -18.93
CA LEU A 392 11.25 -0.19 -18.43
C LEU A 392 11.32 -0.30 -16.89
N PRO A 393 11.24 0.79 -16.10
CA PRO A 393 11.22 0.69 -14.64
C PRO A 393 10.09 -0.20 -14.11
N LEU A 394 8.90 -0.13 -14.75
CA LEU A 394 7.73 -0.91 -14.32
C LEU A 394 7.89 -2.39 -14.66
N TYR A 395 8.49 -2.75 -15.81
CA TYR A 395 8.84 -4.14 -16.10
C TYR A 395 9.87 -4.66 -15.08
N SER A 396 10.90 -3.86 -14.79
CA SER A 396 11.92 -4.22 -13.82
C SER A 396 11.36 -4.40 -12.41
N PHE A 397 10.33 -3.65 -12.00
CA PHE A 397 9.66 -3.89 -10.71
C PHE A 397 9.00 -5.27 -10.63
N VAL A 398 8.41 -5.76 -11.75
CA VAL A 398 7.81 -7.09 -11.79
C VAL A 398 8.89 -8.17 -11.68
N ASP A 399 9.98 -8.02 -12.42
CA ASP A 399 11.09 -8.98 -12.37
C ASP A 399 11.77 -8.98 -10.99
N TYR A 400 11.98 -7.79 -10.40
CA TYR A 400 12.47 -7.68 -9.02
C TYR A 400 11.53 -8.28 -7.98
N ALA A 401 10.21 -8.21 -8.18
CA ALA A 401 9.23 -8.81 -7.27
C ALA A 401 9.46 -10.32 -7.13
N VAL A 402 9.81 -10.99 -8.23
CA VAL A 402 10.04 -12.45 -8.31
C VAL A 402 11.47 -12.80 -7.90
N GLU A 403 12.46 -12.13 -8.49
CA GLU A 403 13.86 -12.53 -8.41
C GLU A 403 14.56 -12.06 -7.14
N ARG A 404 14.06 -10.97 -6.53
CA ARG A 404 14.72 -10.28 -5.40
C ARG A 404 16.22 -9.99 -5.68
N GLY A 405 16.56 -9.66 -6.92
CA GLY A 405 17.94 -9.59 -7.44
C GLY A 405 18.89 -8.57 -6.76
N PHE A 406 18.42 -7.80 -5.78
CA PHE A 406 19.26 -6.97 -4.93
C PHE A 406 18.63 -6.67 -3.56
N VAL A 407 19.49 -6.38 -2.59
CA VAL A 407 19.08 -5.86 -1.28
C VAL A 407 19.03 -4.34 -1.36
N VAL A 408 17.93 -3.78 -0.87
CA VAL A 408 17.77 -2.33 -0.73
C VAL A 408 18.46 -1.91 0.58
N GLU A 409 19.63 -1.29 0.48
CA GLU A 409 20.34 -0.74 1.62
C GLU A 409 19.87 0.70 1.90
N SER A 410 19.65 1.04 3.18
CA SER A 410 19.35 2.43 3.56
C SER A 410 20.61 3.29 3.47
N THR A 411 20.44 4.58 3.16
CA THR A 411 21.58 5.50 3.08
C THR A 411 22.33 5.62 4.41
N ARG A 412 21.67 5.38 5.56
CA ARG A 412 22.32 5.38 6.87
C ARG A 412 23.34 4.26 7.07
N LYS A 413 23.09 3.05 6.58
CA LYS A 413 24.11 1.98 6.59
C LYS A 413 25.24 2.26 5.61
N ALA A 414 24.93 2.79 4.42
CA ALA A 414 25.94 3.18 3.45
C ALA A 414 26.85 4.32 3.98
N ALA A 415 26.26 5.31 4.64
CA ALA A 415 26.99 6.40 5.28
C ALA A 415 27.82 5.93 6.48
N ALA A 416 27.28 5.04 7.33
CA ALA A 416 28.02 4.45 8.43
C ALA A 416 29.19 3.58 7.94
N ALA A 417 29.00 2.80 6.87
CA ALA A 417 30.05 2.00 6.24
C ALA A 417 31.14 2.87 5.58
N ALA A 418 30.75 3.97 4.92
CA ALA A 418 31.68 4.95 4.37
C ALA A 418 32.47 5.69 5.47
N THR A 419 31.82 6.01 6.60
CA THR A 419 32.49 6.65 7.74
C THR A 419 33.46 5.69 8.41
N ALA A 420 33.10 4.41 8.56
CA ALA A 420 33.95 3.36 9.11
C ALA A 420 35.23 3.13 8.27
N THR A 421 35.10 3.09 6.94
CA THR A 421 36.24 2.98 6.01
C THR A 421 37.14 4.22 6.01
N THR A 422 36.58 5.41 6.30
CA THR A 422 37.37 6.65 6.43
C THR A 422 38.16 6.67 7.74
N THR A 423 37.59 6.16 8.84
CA THR A 423 38.31 6.04 10.13
C THR A 423 39.40 4.96 10.12
N GLU A 424 39.25 3.87 9.37
CA GLU A 424 40.31 2.85 9.22
C GLU A 424 41.50 3.36 8.38
N ASN A 425 41.26 4.22 7.39
CA ASN A 425 42.31 4.86 6.61
C ASN A 425 43.03 6.00 7.36
N CYS A 426 42.40 6.63 8.36
CA CYS A 426 43.08 7.61 9.22
C CYS A 426 43.94 6.95 10.32
N ASN A 427 43.60 5.75 10.80
CA ASN A 427 44.37 5.05 11.83
C ASN A 427 45.54 4.19 11.31
N SER A 428 45.64 3.99 9.99
CA SER A 428 46.77 3.28 9.36
C SER A 428 47.90 4.22 8.87
N GLY A 429 47.74 5.53 9.04
CA GLY A 429 48.71 6.56 8.65
C GLY A 429 49.58 7.11 9.79
N SER A 430 49.46 6.58 11.01
CA SER A 430 50.29 6.99 12.16
C SER A 430 50.88 5.75 12.83
N SER A 431 51.97 5.24 12.27
CA SER A 431 52.92 4.32 12.91
C SER A 431 54.29 4.55 12.32
#